data_AF-A0A7V7B0X0-F1
#
_entry.id   AF-A0A7V7B0X0-F1
#
_cell.length_a   1.000
_cell.length_b   1.000
_cell.length_c   1.000
_cell.angle_alpha   90.00
_cell.angle_beta   90.00
_cell.angle_gamma   90.00
#
_symmetry.space_group_name_H-M   'P 1'
#
loop_
_entity.id
_entity.type
_entity.pdbx_description
1 polymer ?
#
loop_
_entity_poly.entity_id
_entity_poly.type
_entity_poly.pdbx_seq_one_letter_code
_entity_poly.pdbx_strand_id
1 'polypeptide(L)'
;MEKENTTLLFQKLQSKYCELLDAYKNILDIVNKEKEFIKDEKFDKLNEILNSKAEEIKKIEIINMNKDKIEKEICSIFNARKMIFDDYKDHISNALFDNIKEVRGQLETLISKIAEIQNENHDILAKDFEVLKNDIGKLKTDKKVLNSYADTFGQYESRFIDKSY
;
A
#
# COMPACT_ATOMS: atom_id res chain seq x y z
N MET A 1 31.58 -29.71 8.23
CA MET A 1 31.01 -28.74 9.19
C MET A 1 30.70 -27.40 8.53
N GLU A 2 31.63 -26.69 7.87
CA GLU A 2 31.31 -25.39 7.24
C GLU A 2 30.23 -25.47 6.13
N LYS A 3 30.35 -26.39 5.16
CA LYS A 3 29.35 -26.55 4.08
C LYS A 3 27.92 -26.86 4.57
N GLU A 4 27.80 -27.58 5.68
CA GLU A 4 26.52 -28.01 6.25
C GLU A 4 25.82 -26.85 6.95
N ASN A 5 26.58 -26.01 7.68
CA ASN A 5 26.10 -24.75 8.23
C ASN A 5 25.71 -23.74 7.14
N THR A 6 26.49 -23.64 6.06
CA THR A 6 26.16 -22.76 4.93
C THR A 6 24.86 -23.18 4.26
N THR A 7 24.68 -24.47 3.99
CA THR A 7 23.44 -24.99 3.37
C THR A 7 22.22 -24.66 4.23
N LEU A 8 22.32 -24.81 5.56
CA LEU A 8 21.26 -24.46 6.49
C LEU A 8 20.90 -22.96 6.44
N LEU A 9 21.89 -22.07 6.30
CA LEU A 9 21.64 -20.63 6.17
C LEU A 9 20.87 -20.29 4.89
N PHE A 10 21.23 -20.92 3.76
CA PHE A 10 20.48 -20.72 2.51
C PHE A 10 19.07 -21.31 2.57
N GLN A 11 18.85 -22.42 3.28
CA GLN A 11 17.49 -22.93 3.54
C GLN A 11 16.68 -21.97 4.41
N LYS A 12 17.28 -21.37 5.44
CA LYS A 12 16.62 -20.31 6.24
C LYS A 12 16.31 -19.09 5.38
N LEU A 13 17.22 -18.70 4.49
CA LEU A 13 17.00 -17.61 3.55
C LEU A 13 15.84 -17.90 2.60
N GLN A 14 15.77 -19.12 2.04
CA GLN A 14 14.65 -19.59 1.23
C GLN A 14 13.33 -19.50 2.01
N SER A 15 13.31 -19.98 3.26
CA SER A 15 12.13 -19.87 4.12
C SER A 15 11.65 -18.43 4.25
N LYS A 16 12.57 -17.46 4.42
CA LYS A 16 12.20 -16.04 4.51
C LYS A 16 11.68 -15.47 3.19
N TYR A 17 12.22 -15.89 2.05
CA TYR A 17 11.67 -15.52 0.75
C TYR A 17 10.27 -16.11 0.53
N CYS A 18 10.00 -17.34 0.96
CA CYS A 18 8.66 -17.93 0.91
C CYS A 18 7.68 -17.20 1.84
N GLU A 19 8.09 -16.88 3.07
CA GLU A 19 7.28 -16.07 4.00
C GLU A 19 6.94 -14.69 3.40
N LEU A 20 7.92 -14.03 2.76
CA LEU A 20 7.67 -12.78 2.03
C LEU A 20 6.67 -12.99 0.89
N LEU A 21 6.83 -14.06 0.12
CA LEU A 21 5.95 -14.35 -1.02
C LEU A 21 4.50 -14.45 -0.57
N ASP A 22 4.22 -15.15 0.52
CA ASP A 22 2.87 -15.30 1.04
C ASP A 22 2.33 -13.98 1.61
N ALA A 23 3.16 -13.19 2.30
CA ALA A 23 2.76 -11.86 2.76
C ALA A 23 2.44 -10.90 1.60
N TYR A 24 3.21 -10.93 0.52
CA TYR A 24 2.93 -10.12 -0.68
C TYR A 24 1.70 -10.60 -1.44
N LYS A 25 1.38 -11.90 -1.46
CA LYS A 25 0.09 -12.38 -1.98
C LYS A 25 -1.07 -11.81 -1.16
N ASN A 26 -0.96 -11.78 0.17
CA ASN A 26 -1.97 -11.17 1.03
C ASN A 26 -2.12 -9.66 0.72
N ILE A 27 -1.02 -8.93 0.56
CA ILE A 27 -1.07 -7.52 0.13
C ILE A 27 -1.78 -7.39 -1.22
N LEU A 28 -1.48 -8.25 -2.19
CA LEU A 28 -2.14 -8.23 -3.49
C LEU A 28 -3.67 -8.37 -3.36
N ASP A 29 -4.13 -9.31 -2.54
CA ASP A 29 -5.56 -9.49 -2.28
C ASP A 29 -6.18 -8.27 -1.60
N ILE A 30 -5.46 -7.66 -0.64
CA ILE A 30 -5.87 -6.44 0.05
C ILE A 30 -6.01 -5.27 -0.93
N VAL A 31 -5.02 -5.02 -1.81
CA VAL A 31 -5.08 -3.90 -2.76
C VAL A 31 -6.12 -4.11 -3.87
N ASN A 32 -6.41 -5.36 -4.24
CA ASN A 32 -7.52 -5.67 -5.13
C ASN A 32 -8.87 -5.36 -4.47
N LYS A 33 -9.06 -5.75 -3.20
CA LYS A 33 -10.26 -5.38 -2.43
C LYS A 33 -10.38 -3.87 -2.24
N GLU A 34 -9.27 -3.19 -1.98
CA GLU A 34 -9.19 -1.73 -1.92
C GLU A 34 -9.72 -1.10 -3.22
N LYS A 35 -9.25 -1.61 -4.37
CA LYS A 35 -9.70 -1.17 -5.70
C LYS A 35 -11.20 -1.38 -5.91
N GLU A 36 -11.73 -2.53 -5.51
CA GLU A 36 -13.17 -2.81 -5.59
C GLU A 36 -13.99 -1.86 -4.73
N PHE A 37 -13.57 -1.60 -3.48
CA PHE A 37 -14.28 -0.68 -2.59
C PHE A 37 -14.23 0.76 -3.05
N ILE A 38 -13.11 1.21 -3.64
CA ILE A 38 -13.02 2.54 -4.26
C ILE A 38 -14.02 2.65 -5.41
N LYS A 39 -14.04 1.66 -6.32
CA LYS A 39 -14.97 1.65 -7.47
C LYS A 39 -16.44 1.60 -7.06
N ASP A 40 -16.75 0.88 -5.99
CA ASP A 40 -18.09 0.75 -5.44
C ASP A 40 -18.49 1.89 -4.49
N GLU A 41 -17.62 2.90 -4.31
CA GLU A 41 -17.81 4.02 -3.38
C GLU A 41 -18.08 3.59 -1.92
N LYS A 42 -17.57 2.41 -1.52
CA LYS A 42 -17.74 1.83 -0.17
C LYS A 42 -16.67 2.34 0.79
N PHE A 43 -16.57 3.65 0.94
CA PHE A 43 -15.50 4.31 1.70
C PHE A 43 -15.45 3.90 3.18
N ASP A 44 -16.60 3.57 3.78
CA ASP A 44 -16.68 3.09 5.18
C ASP A 44 -15.87 1.81 5.42
N LYS A 45 -15.71 0.97 4.39
CA LYS A 45 -14.95 -0.29 4.45
C LYS A 45 -13.45 -0.11 4.20
N LEU A 46 -13.01 1.07 3.72
CA LEU A 46 -11.60 1.31 3.42
C LEU A 46 -10.74 1.34 4.68
N ASN A 47 -11.28 1.84 5.81
CA ASN A 47 -10.52 1.86 7.06
C ASN A 47 -10.13 0.46 7.54
N GLU A 48 -11.01 -0.53 7.42
CA GLU A 48 -10.71 -1.93 7.76
C GLU A 48 -9.63 -2.53 6.85
N ILE A 49 -9.70 -2.22 5.56
CA ILE A 49 -8.70 -2.63 4.56
C ILE A 49 -7.34 -1.99 4.83
N LEU A 50 -7.31 -0.68 5.14
CA LEU A 50 -6.07 0.04 5.46
C LEU A 50 -5.40 -0.51 6.72
N ASN A 51 -6.18 -0.87 7.75
CA ASN A 51 -5.65 -1.52 8.95
C ASN A 51 -5.06 -2.90 8.62
N SER A 52 -5.77 -3.72 7.86
CA SER A 52 -5.28 -5.03 7.40
C SER A 52 -3.98 -4.90 6.60
N LYS A 53 -3.91 -3.90 5.70
CA LYS A 53 -2.73 -3.56 4.91
C LYS A 53 -1.55 -3.17 5.79
N ALA A 54 -1.78 -2.32 6.79
CA ALA A 54 -0.74 -1.86 7.71
C ALA A 54 -0.19 -2.99 8.58
N GLU A 55 -1.03 -3.90 9.04
CA GLU A 55 -0.60 -5.10 9.77
C GLU A 55 0.28 -6.00 8.90
N GLU A 56 -0.11 -6.21 7.64
CA GLU A 56 0.65 -7.05 6.72
C GLU A 56 1.99 -6.42 6.32
N ILE A 57 2.04 -5.09 6.16
CA ILE A 57 3.30 -4.34 5.95
C ILE A 57 4.24 -4.53 7.15
N LYS A 58 3.75 -4.42 8.39
CA LYS A 58 4.57 -4.67 9.58
C LYS A 58 5.14 -6.08 9.61
N LYS A 59 4.37 -7.10 9.18
CA LYS A 59 4.90 -8.48 9.04
C LYS A 59 6.02 -8.53 8.01
N ILE A 60 5.85 -7.89 6.85
CA ILE A 60 6.88 -7.81 5.80
C ILE A 60 8.16 -7.16 6.33
N GLU A 61 8.06 -6.08 7.09
CA GLU A 61 9.21 -5.41 7.71
C GLU A 61 9.98 -6.35 8.64
N ILE A 62 9.28 -7.09 9.51
CA ILE A 62 9.89 -8.07 10.42
C ILE A 62 10.58 -9.20 9.64
N ILE A 63 9.93 -9.72 8.59
CA ILE A 63 10.50 -10.79 7.76
C ILE A 63 11.77 -10.27 7.05
N ASN A 64 11.73 -9.07 6.47
CA ASN A 64 12.90 -8.45 5.83
C ASN A 64 14.06 -8.23 6.80
N MET A 65 13.80 -7.73 8.00
CA MET A 65 14.85 -7.59 9.02
C MET A 65 15.53 -8.93 9.35
N ASN A 66 14.77 -10.02 9.39
CA ASN A 66 15.32 -11.35 9.63
C ASN A 66 16.06 -11.92 8.41
N LYS A 67 15.52 -11.69 7.21
CA LYS A 67 16.18 -12.00 5.94
C LYS A 67 17.55 -11.32 5.86
N ASP A 68 17.61 -10.03 6.14
CA ASP A 68 18.83 -9.23 6.05
C ASP A 68 19.90 -9.67 7.06
N LYS A 69 19.50 -10.15 8.25
CA LYS A 69 20.42 -10.77 9.21
C LYS A 69 21.06 -12.03 8.63
N ILE A 70 20.25 -12.90 8.00
CA ILE A 70 20.74 -14.13 7.36
C ILE A 70 21.67 -13.79 6.18
N GLU A 71 21.29 -12.81 5.35
CA GLU A 71 22.13 -12.36 4.23
C GLU A 71 23.48 -11.81 4.70
N LYS A 72 23.51 -11.06 5.81
CA LYS A 72 24.76 -10.57 6.43
C LYS A 72 25.63 -11.70 6.96
N GLU A 73 25.02 -12.72 7.55
CA GLU A 73 25.73 -13.91 8.04
C GLU A 73 26.37 -14.69 6.88
N ILE A 74 25.62 -14.90 5.79
CA ILE A 74 26.12 -15.51 4.56
C ILE A 74 27.28 -14.67 4.00
N CYS A 75 27.09 -13.36 3.84
CA CYS A 75 28.15 -12.47 3.33
C CYS A 75 29.43 -12.54 4.18
N SER A 76 29.30 -12.65 5.50
CA SER A 76 30.44 -12.75 6.42
C SER A 76 31.23 -14.06 6.22
N ILE A 77 30.55 -15.18 5.97
CA ILE A 77 31.19 -16.47 5.69
C ILE A 77 32.02 -16.40 4.40
N PHE A 78 31.52 -15.71 3.38
CA PHE A 78 32.17 -15.61 2.08
C PHE A 78 33.04 -14.35 1.91
N ASN A 79 33.26 -13.57 2.97
CA ASN A 79 33.99 -12.29 2.95
C ASN A 79 33.46 -11.31 1.89
N ALA A 80 32.15 -11.32 1.64
CA ALA A 80 31.48 -10.41 0.71
C ALA A 80 31.00 -9.15 1.44
N ARG A 81 31.11 -7.98 0.80
CA ARG A 81 30.54 -6.73 1.36
C ARG A 81 29.02 -6.66 1.29
N LYS A 82 28.42 -7.34 0.31
CA LYS A 82 26.97 -7.36 0.07
C LYS A 82 26.56 -8.68 -0.59
N MET A 83 25.30 -9.04 -0.43
CA MET A 83 24.74 -10.23 -1.07
C MET A 83 24.46 -9.94 -2.54
N ILE A 84 25.17 -10.63 -3.43
CA ILE A 84 24.81 -10.77 -4.84
C ILE A 84 24.46 -12.24 -5.02
N PHE A 85 23.16 -12.56 -5.08
CA PHE A 85 22.71 -13.96 -4.97
C PHE A 85 23.34 -14.90 -5.99
N ASP A 86 23.49 -14.45 -7.25
CA ASP A 86 24.05 -15.27 -8.33
C ASP A 86 25.52 -15.65 -8.08
N ASP A 87 26.28 -14.86 -7.30
CA ASP A 87 27.68 -15.16 -6.95
C ASP A 87 27.81 -16.41 -6.06
N TYR A 88 26.71 -16.86 -5.43
CA TYR A 88 26.70 -18.02 -4.53
C TYR A 88 26.27 -19.33 -5.21
N LYS A 89 26.07 -19.33 -6.53
CA LYS A 89 25.58 -20.50 -7.28
C LYS A 89 26.41 -21.76 -7.04
N ASP A 90 27.73 -21.64 -7.05
CA ASP A 90 28.65 -22.77 -6.90
C ASP A 90 28.83 -23.22 -5.43
N HIS A 91 28.17 -22.52 -4.49
CA HIS A 91 28.28 -22.76 -3.06
C HIS A 91 27.05 -23.42 -2.44
N ILE A 92 25.98 -23.61 -3.21
CA ILE A 92 24.75 -24.29 -2.79
C ILE A 92 24.31 -25.33 -3.84
N SER A 93 23.37 -26.18 -3.48
CA SER A 93 22.82 -27.13 -4.47
C SER A 93 22.03 -26.38 -5.54
N ASN A 94 22.12 -26.85 -6.79
CA ASN A 94 21.38 -26.26 -7.92
C ASN A 94 19.87 -26.16 -7.63
N ALA A 95 19.28 -27.21 -7.04
CA ALA A 95 17.87 -27.20 -6.67
C ALA A 95 17.51 -26.07 -5.68
N LEU A 96 18.35 -25.84 -4.65
CA LEU A 96 18.10 -24.76 -3.69
C LEU A 96 18.30 -23.39 -4.32
N PHE A 97 19.32 -23.24 -5.17
CA PHE A 97 19.59 -22.02 -5.92
C PHE A 97 18.42 -21.64 -6.82
N ASP A 98 17.96 -22.58 -7.64
CA ASP A 98 16.88 -22.38 -8.60
C ASP A 98 15.57 -22.04 -7.87
N ASN A 99 15.25 -22.73 -6.76
CA ASN A 99 14.06 -22.43 -5.97
C ASN A 99 14.09 -21.01 -5.38
N ILE A 100 15.21 -20.57 -4.79
CA ILE A 100 15.30 -19.20 -4.25
C ILE A 100 15.20 -18.19 -5.40
N LYS A 101 15.84 -18.45 -6.54
CA LYS A 101 15.78 -17.59 -7.72
C LYS A 101 14.36 -17.45 -8.25
N GLU A 102 13.62 -18.55 -8.32
CA GLU A 102 12.21 -18.55 -8.74
C GLU A 102 11.34 -17.71 -7.80
N VAL A 103 11.43 -17.95 -6.49
CA VAL A 103 10.64 -17.20 -5.49
C VAL A 103 10.96 -15.70 -5.55
N ARG A 104 12.23 -15.33 -5.75
CA ARG A 104 12.63 -13.92 -5.95
C ARG A 104 11.99 -13.31 -7.21
N GLY A 105 11.97 -14.02 -8.33
CA GLY A 105 11.30 -13.55 -9.55
C GLY A 105 9.78 -13.41 -9.39
N GLN A 106 9.14 -14.33 -8.65
CA GLN A 106 7.72 -14.22 -8.31
C GLN A 106 7.45 -12.99 -7.44
N LEU A 107 8.31 -12.71 -6.45
CA LEU A 107 8.22 -11.52 -5.60
C LEU A 107 8.34 -10.23 -6.41
N GLU A 108 9.31 -10.12 -7.32
CA GLU A 108 9.49 -8.94 -8.18
C GLU A 108 8.23 -8.68 -9.03
N THR A 109 7.64 -9.74 -9.57
CA THR A 109 6.39 -9.67 -10.35
C THR A 109 5.21 -9.19 -9.49
N LEU A 110 5.06 -9.75 -8.28
CA LEU A 110 3.99 -9.37 -7.35
C LEU A 110 4.13 -7.91 -6.90
N ILE A 111 5.33 -7.49 -6.52
CA ILE A 111 5.60 -6.11 -6.07
C ILE A 111 5.25 -5.12 -7.17
N SER A 112 5.66 -5.40 -8.41
CA SER A 112 5.35 -4.55 -9.57
C SER A 112 3.84 -4.43 -9.79
N LYS A 113 3.12 -5.56 -9.73
CA LYS A 113 1.65 -5.58 -9.87
C LYS A 113 0.93 -4.83 -8.75
N ILE A 114 1.39 -4.97 -7.51
CA ILE A 114 0.83 -4.24 -6.36
C ILE A 114 1.02 -2.73 -6.54
N ALA A 115 2.20 -2.30 -6.98
CA ALA A 115 2.49 -0.90 -7.23
C ALA A 115 1.60 -0.31 -8.35
N GLU A 116 1.39 -1.06 -9.42
CA GLU A 116 0.48 -0.68 -10.52
C GLU A 116 -0.95 -0.45 -9.99
N ILE A 117 -1.52 -1.42 -9.26
CA ILE A 117 -2.87 -1.31 -8.69
C ILE A 117 -2.97 -0.13 -7.72
N GLN A 118 -1.95 0.09 -6.89
CA GLN A 118 -1.94 1.22 -5.96
C GLN A 118 -1.92 2.57 -6.66
N ASN A 119 -1.15 2.70 -7.75
CA ASN A 119 -1.13 3.93 -8.54
C ASN A 119 -2.50 4.18 -9.18
N GLU A 120 -3.13 3.14 -9.76
CA GLU A 120 -4.48 3.26 -10.30
C GLU A 120 -5.51 3.68 -9.23
N ASN A 121 -5.45 3.10 -8.03
CA ASN A 121 -6.31 3.47 -6.92
C ASN A 121 -6.10 4.93 -6.49
N HIS A 122 -4.84 5.37 -6.44
CA HIS A 122 -4.50 6.75 -6.11
C HIS A 122 -5.06 7.74 -7.15
N ASP A 123 -4.94 7.41 -8.44
CA ASP A 123 -5.45 8.23 -9.53
C ASP A 123 -6.97 8.38 -9.50
N ILE A 124 -7.69 7.31 -9.14
CA ILE A 124 -9.16 7.35 -8.97
C ILE A 124 -9.51 8.28 -7.80
N LEU A 125 -8.92 8.05 -6.63
CA LEU A 125 -9.18 8.86 -5.44
C LEU A 125 -8.85 10.34 -5.63
N ALA A 126 -7.76 10.66 -6.36
CA ALA A 126 -7.38 12.03 -6.66
C ALA A 126 -8.42 12.75 -7.54
N LYS A 127 -8.99 12.03 -8.53
CA LYS A 127 -10.06 12.57 -9.38
C LYS A 127 -11.33 12.83 -8.56
N ASP A 128 -11.75 11.87 -7.75
CA ASP A 128 -12.94 12.00 -6.91
C ASP A 128 -12.80 13.14 -5.91
N PHE A 129 -11.61 13.33 -5.35
CA PHE A 129 -11.30 14.44 -4.45
C PHE A 129 -11.44 15.81 -5.13
N GLU A 130 -10.96 15.97 -6.37
CA GLU A 130 -11.13 17.23 -7.10
C GLU A 130 -12.60 17.51 -7.46
N VAL A 131 -13.40 16.47 -7.77
CA VAL A 131 -14.85 16.62 -7.95
C VAL A 131 -15.51 17.12 -6.67
N LEU A 132 -15.25 16.47 -5.53
CA LEU A 132 -15.79 16.88 -4.22
C LEU A 132 -15.42 18.31 -3.85
N LYS A 133 -14.17 18.71 -4.11
CA LYS A 133 -13.68 20.07 -3.87
C LYS A 133 -14.43 21.11 -4.69
N ASN A 134 -14.72 20.80 -5.97
CA ASN A 134 -15.52 21.67 -6.83
C ASN A 134 -16.96 21.79 -6.33
N ASP A 135 -17.58 20.69 -5.91
CA ASP A 135 -18.95 20.70 -5.41
C ASP A 135 -19.09 21.44 -4.07
N ILE A 136 -18.11 21.31 -3.16
CA ILE A 136 -18.03 22.15 -1.95
C ILE A 136 -17.91 23.64 -2.32
N GLY A 137 -17.15 23.97 -3.37
CA GLY A 137 -17.03 25.33 -3.88
C GLY A 137 -18.37 25.91 -4.36
N LYS A 138 -19.16 25.11 -5.11
CA LYS A 138 -20.52 25.47 -5.53
C LYS A 138 -21.44 25.67 -4.33
N LEU A 139 -21.48 24.72 -3.39
CA LEU A 139 -22.31 24.82 -2.18
C LEU A 139 -22.01 26.07 -1.35
N LYS A 140 -20.74 26.46 -1.24
CA LYS A 140 -20.34 27.72 -0.58
C LYS A 140 -20.88 28.95 -1.30
N THR A 141 -20.94 28.92 -2.63
CA THR A 141 -21.49 30.00 -3.45
C THR A 141 -23.00 30.06 -3.31
N ASP A 142 -23.68 28.92 -3.41
CA ASP A 142 -25.13 28.80 -3.26
C ASP A 142 -25.58 29.28 -1.86
N LYS A 143 -24.83 28.92 -0.81
CA LYS A 143 -25.08 29.41 0.55
C LYS A 143 -24.97 30.94 0.65
N LYS A 144 -24.01 31.56 -0.02
CA LYS A 144 -23.89 33.04 -0.05
C LYS A 144 -25.10 33.67 -0.75
N VAL A 145 -25.53 33.10 -1.87
CA VAL A 145 -26.71 33.55 -2.60
C VAL A 145 -27.97 33.42 -1.75
N LEU A 146 -28.18 32.27 -1.10
CA LEU A 146 -29.29 32.06 -0.16
C LEU A 146 -29.31 33.08 0.98
N ASN A 147 -28.16 33.37 1.59
CA ASN A 147 -28.06 34.39 2.62
C ASN A 147 -28.44 35.79 2.08
N SER A 148 -28.01 36.14 0.87
CA SER A 148 -28.37 37.43 0.26
C SER A 148 -29.87 37.57 0.01
N TYR A 149 -30.56 36.47 -0.35
CA TYR A 149 -32.02 36.48 -0.48
C TYR A 149 -32.71 36.65 0.88
N ALA A 150 -32.21 35.98 1.93
CA ALA A 150 -32.73 36.15 3.29
C ALA A 150 -32.58 37.59 3.79
N ASP A 151 -31.41 38.21 3.58
CA ASP A 151 -31.16 39.61 3.94
C ASP A 151 -32.08 40.57 3.18
N THR A 152 -32.29 40.32 1.88
CA THR A 152 -33.19 41.12 1.05
C THR A 152 -34.63 41.01 1.55
N PHE A 153 -35.11 39.80 1.88
CA PHE A 153 -36.45 39.60 2.43
C PHE A 153 -36.64 40.29 3.80
N GLY A 154 -35.67 40.20 4.70
CA GLY A 154 -35.73 40.91 6.00
C GLY A 154 -35.77 42.44 5.85
N GLN A 155 -35.08 42.98 4.84
CA GLN A 155 -35.18 44.40 4.49
C GLN A 155 -36.55 44.80 3.93
N TYR A 156 -37.25 43.90 3.24
CA TYR A 156 -38.62 44.14 2.81
C TYR A 156 -39.60 44.11 3.99
N GLU A 157 -39.55 43.11 4.88
CA GLU A 157 -40.45 43.02 6.04
C GLU A 157 -40.33 44.22 6.99
N SER A 158 -39.11 44.65 7.29
CA SER A 158 -38.85 45.83 8.13
C SER A 158 -39.45 47.13 7.55
N ARG A 159 -39.50 47.28 6.22
CA ARG A 159 -40.14 48.43 5.56
C ARG A 159 -41.67 48.43 5.62
N PHE A 160 -42.29 47.28 5.86
CA PHE A 160 -43.75 47.18 6.00
C PHE A 160 -44.23 47.33 7.45
N ILE A 161 -43.42 46.98 8.43
CA ILE A 161 -43.76 47.15 9.86
C ILE A 161 -43.76 48.63 10.24
N ASP A 162 -42.85 49.43 9.67
CA ASP A 162 -42.68 50.86 9.97
C ASP A 162 -43.76 51.80 9.39
N LYS A 163 -44.80 51.25 8.75
CA LYS A 163 -45.93 52.03 8.18
C LYS A 163 -47.25 51.86 8.92
N SER A 164 -47.25 51.22 10.07
CA SER A 164 -48.44 51.08 10.92
C SER A 164 -48.56 52.31 11.82
N TYR A 165 -49.18 53.37 11.30
CA TYR A 165 -49.64 54.56 12.05
C TYR A 165 -50.85 54.25 12.92
#